data_AF-A0AAJ2R5I1-F1
#
_entry.id   AF-A0AAJ2R5I1-F1
#
_cell.length_a   1.000
_cell.length_b   1.000
_cell.length_c   1.000
_cell.angle_alpha   90.00
_cell.angle_beta   90.00
_cell.angle_gamma   90.00
#
_symmetry.space_group_name_H-M   'P 1'
#
loop_
_entity.id
_entity.type
_entity.pdbx_description
1 polymer ?
#
loop_
_entity_poly.entity_id
_entity_poly.type
_entity_poly.pdbx_seq_one_letter_code
_entity_poly.pdbx_strand_id
1 'polypeptide(L)'
;MKTILYGPVTEAHLADASLFSGIDPTAFVINGTRKPPATALPVETIPVCPLVGDNAGELQNHWRLVLAADALILVGQNDHLLHAAGRYSLPIYHSEA
;
A
#
# COMPACT_ATOMS: atom_id res chain seq x y z
N MET A 1 4.53 3.56 12.04
CA MET A 1 3.72 3.89 10.85
C MET A 1 3.38 2.59 10.13
N LYS A 2 2.10 2.23 10.06
CA LYS A 2 1.63 1.06 9.31
C LYS A 2 1.42 1.47 7.84
N THR A 3 2.20 0.89 6.93
CA THR A 3 2.32 1.41 5.57
C THR A 3 1.75 0.41 4.55
N ILE A 4 0.92 0.90 3.63
CA ILE A 4 0.43 0.11 2.49
C ILE A 4 1.58 -0.11 1.53
N LEU A 5 1.81 -1.36 1.12
CA LEU A 5 2.67 -1.68 -0.01
C LEU A 5 1.80 -2.12 -1.19
N TYR A 6 1.90 -1.41 -2.31
CA TYR A 6 1.17 -1.75 -3.53
C TYR A 6 2.10 -1.76 -4.75
N GLY A 7 2.03 -2.84 -5.54
CA GLY A 7 2.91 -3.04 -6.70
C GLY A 7 4.23 -3.77 -6.38
N PRO A 8 5.20 -3.78 -7.30
CA PRO A 8 6.51 -4.42 -7.13
C PRO A 8 7.45 -3.55 -6.27
N VAL A 9 7.12 -3.39 -4.99
CA VAL A 9 7.95 -2.64 -4.05
C VAL A 9 9.29 -3.35 -3.82
N THR A 10 10.39 -2.58 -3.80
CA THR A 10 11.76 -3.06 -3.53
C THR A 10 12.32 -2.33 -2.31
N GLU A 11 13.48 -2.76 -1.79
CA GLU A 11 14.14 -2.07 -0.68
C GLU A 11 14.57 -0.64 -1.03
N ALA A 12 14.94 -0.39 -2.29
CA ALA A 12 15.29 0.96 -2.76
C ALA A 12 14.09 1.91 -2.61
N HIS A 13 12.89 1.46 -2.99
CA HIS A 13 11.67 2.25 -2.82
C HIS A 13 11.36 2.54 -1.34
N LEU A 14 11.71 1.64 -0.41
CA LEU A 14 11.54 1.90 1.02
C LEU A 14 12.52 2.98 1.51
N ALA A 15 13.77 2.94 1.05
CA ALA A 15 14.77 3.96 1.36
C ALA A 15 14.37 5.34 0.80
N ASP A 16 13.89 5.38 -0.44
CA ASP A 16 13.42 6.60 -1.10
C ASP A 16 12.17 7.17 -0.40
N ALA A 17 11.22 6.31 -0.02
CA ALA A 17 10.03 6.73 0.72
C ALA A 17 10.37 7.37 2.08
N SER A 18 11.37 6.82 2.79
CA SER A 18 11.91 7.41 4.02
C SER A 18 12.54 8.78 3.74
N LEU A 19 13.43 8.85 2.74
CA LEU A 19 14.21 10.06 2.46
C LEU A 19 13.38 11.22 1.91
N PHE A 20 12.47 10.95 0.96
CA PHE A 20 11.76 11.99 0.21
C PHE A 20 10.34 12.24 0.71
N SER A 21 9.71 11.25 1.33
CA SER A 21 8.31 11.33 1.78
C SER A 21 8.15 11.24 3.31
N GLY A 22 9.24 11.03 4.06
CA GLY A 22 9.21 10.86 5.51
C GLY A 22 8.42 9.62 5.96
N ILE A 23 8.30 8.63 5.08
CA ILE A 23 7.58 7.40 5.35
C ILE A 23 8.58 6.37 5.87
N ASP A 24 8.57 6.15 7.19
CA ASP A 24 9.38 5.15 7.89
C ASP A 24 8.48 4.00 8.40
N PRO A 25 8.32 2.91 7.63
CA PRO A 25 7.40 1.83 8.00
C PRO A 25 7.86 1.10 9.26
N THR A 26 6.93 0.87 10.18
CA THR A 26 7.13 -0.02 11.34
C THR A 26 6.33 -1.32 11.23
N ALA A 27 5.38 -1.36 10.30
CA ALA A 27 4.58 -2.52 9.92
C ALA A 27 4.04 -2.29 8.50
N PHE A 28 3.69 -3.36 7.80
CA PHE A 28 3.13 -3.31 6.46
C PHE A 28 1.69 -3.80 6.43
N VAL A 29 0.90 -3.25 5.51
CA VAL A 29 -0.39 -3.82 5.10
C VAL A 29 -0.43 -4.06 3.61
N ILE A 30 -0.91 -5.23 3.20
CA ILE A 30 -1.00 -5.65 1.79
C ILE A 30 -2.38 -6.21 1.46
N ASN A 31 -2.75 -6.20 0.18
CA ASN A 31 -3.97 -6.82 -0.33
C ASN A 31 -3.88 -8.35 -0.47
N GLY A 32 -2.72 -8.93 -0.17
CA GLY A 32 -2.48 -10.39 -0.23
C GLY A 32 -2.06 -10.95 -1.58
N THR A 33 -1.95 -10.13 -2.63
CA THR A 33 -1.56 -10.63 -3.98
C THR A 33 -0.06 -10.57 -4.23
N ARG A 34 0.69 -9.76 -3.47
CA ARG A 34 2.14 -9.64 -3.59
C ARG A 34 2.84 -9.78 -2.24
N LYS A 35 4.00 -10.43 -2.27
CA LYS A 35 4.86 -10.55 -1.09
C LYS A 35 5.61 -9.22 -0.91
N PRO A 36 5.66 -8.67 0.31
CA PRO A 36 6.48 -7.48 0.58
C PRO A 36 7.97 -7.80 0.36
N PRO A 37 8.83 -6.76 0.27
CA PRO A 37 10.29 -6.94 0.34
C PRO A 37 10.68 -7.82 1.53
N ALA A 38 11.80 -8.53 1.42
CA ALA A 38 12.30 -9.32 2.53
C ALA A 38 12.56 -8.41 3.74
N THR A 39 11.77 -8.59 4.79
CA THR A 39 11.75 -7.66 5.94
C THR A 39 11.41 -8.42 7.21
N ALA A 40 11.98 -7.97 8.33
CA ALA A 40 11.60 -8.45 9.66
C ALA A 40 10.37 -7.72 10.22
N LEU A 41 9.88 -6.69 9.52
CA LEU A 41 8.72 -5.93 9.98
C LEU A 41 7.43 -6.77 9.91
N PRO A 42 6.52 -6.59 10.88
CA PRO A 42 5.22 -7.25 10.84
C PRO A 42 4.45 -6.92 9.55
N VAL A 43 3.78 -7.92 8.98
CA VAL A 43 2.97 -7.79 7.76
C VAL A 43 1.56 -8.25 8.05
N GLU A 44 0.59 -7.37 7.81
CA GLU A 44 -0.82 -7.70 7.82
C GLU A 44 -1.34 -7.84 6.40
N THR A 45 -2.14 -8.88 6.17
CA THR A 45 -2.79 -9.11 4.88
C THR A 45 -4.28 -8.87 5.01
N ILE A 46 -4.80 -7.92 4.25
CA ILE A 46 -6.24 -7.65 4.10
C ILE A 46 -6.65 -8.14 2.71
N PRO A 47 -7.09 -9.40 2.55
CA PRO A 47 -7.41 -9.94 1.23
C PRO A 47 -8.63 -9.28 0.61
N VAL A 48 -8.66 -9.28 -0.73
CA VAL A 48 -9.85 -8.97 -1.52
C VAL A 48 -10.97 -9.96 -1.19
N CYS A 49 -12.20 -9.48 -1.06
CA CYS A 49 -13.35 -10.34 -0.78
C CYS A 49 -13.65 -11.23 -2.00
N PRO A 50 -13.62 -12.56 -1.88
CA PRO A 50 -13.82 -13.46 -3.03
C PRO A 50 -15.26 -13.50 -3.54
N LEU A 51 -16.22 -12.98 -2.75
CA LEU A 51 -17.64 -12.96 -3.10
C LEU A 51 -18.05 -11.68 -3.86
N VAL A 52 -17.20 -10.67 -3.87
CA VAL A 52 -17.42 -9.44 -4.62
C VAL A 52 -16.63 -9.57 -5.91
N GLY A 53 -17.29 -9.48 -7.06
CA GLY A 53 -16.65 -9.66 -8.37
C GLY A 53 -15.40 -8.78 -8.54
N ASP A 54 -14.42 -9.29 -9.27
CA ASP A 54 -13.02 -8.84 -9.32
C ASP A 54 -12.81 -7.33 -9.08
N ASN A 55 -13.21 -6.50 -10.05
CA ASN A 55 -12.96 -5.06 -9.99
C ASN A 55 -13.65 -4.41 -8.78
N ALA A 56 -14.91 -4.73 -8.51
CA ALA A 56 -15.61 -4.18 -7.35
C ALA A 56 -14.98 -4.62 -6.02
N GLY A 57 -14.45 -5.85 -5.96
CA GLY A 57 -13.74 -6.38 -4.81
C GLY A 57 -12.43 -5.64 -4.55
N GLU A 58 -11.65 -5.37 -5.61
CA GLU A 58 -10.39 -4.63 -5.52
C GLU A 58 -10.62 -3.18 -5.07
N LEU A 59 -11.60 -2.48 -5.68
CA LEU A 59 -11.96 -1.12 -5.28
C LEU A 59 -12.42 -1.05 -3.82
N GLN A 60 -13.23 -2.01 -3.38
CA GLN A 60 -13.62 -2.12 -1.97
C GLN A 60 -12.41 -2.37 -1.06
N ASN A 61 -11.48 -3.22 -1.49
CA ASN A 61 -10.27 -3.52 -0.72
C ASN A 61 -9.38 -2.28 -0.56
N HIS A 62 -9.21 -1.44 -1.58
CA HIS A 62 -8.48 -0.18 -1.47
C HIS A 62 -8.97 0.69 -0.32
N TRP A 63 -10.30 0.82 -0.16
CA TRP A 63 -10.89 1.55 0.97
C TRP A 63 -10.54 0.94 2.32
N ARG A 64 -10.49 -0.40 2.40
CA ARG A 64 -10.12 -1.11 3.63
C ARG A 64 -8.63 -0.93 3.95
N LEU A 65 -7.75 -0.92 2.95
CA LEU A 65 -6.32 -0.69 3.13
C LEU A 65 -6.04 0.72 3.68
N VAL A 66 -6.61 1.75 3.07
CA VAL A 66 -6.38 3.15 3.50
C VAL A 66 -6.96 3.45 4.87
N LEU A 67 -8.03 2.77 5.28
CA LEU A 67 -8.56 2.85 6.65
C LEU A 67 -7.70 2.15 7.69
N ALA A 68 -6.88 1.18 7.27
CA ALA A 68 -6.07 0.35 8.16
C ALA A 68 -4.59 0.78 8.21
N ALA A 69 -4.23 1.88 7.56
CA ALA A 69 -2.85 2.33 7.36
C ALA A 69 -2.68 3.83 7.63
N ASP A 70 -1.43 4.20 7.85
CA ASP A 70 -1.00 5.57 8.11
C ASP A 70 -0.32 6.21 6.88
N ALA A 71 0.15 5.41 5.91
CA ALA A 71 0.87 5.88 4.72
C ALA A 71 0.76 4.88 3.56
N LEU A 72 1.10 5.33 2.35
CA LEU A 72 1.09 4.53 1.11
C LEU A 72 2.45 4.59 0.39
N ILE A 73 3.00 3.42 0.04
CA ILE A 73 4.08 3.24 -0.92
C ILE A 73 3.50 2.51 -2.13
N LEU A 74 3.34 3.24 -3.23
CA LEU A 74 2.82 2.74 -4.50
C LEU A 74 3.93 2.69 -5.55
N VAL A 75 4.11 1.53 -6.18
CA VAL A 75 4.99 1.36 -7.35
C VAL A 75 4.15 0.91 -8.53
N GLY A 76 4.19 1.67 -9.62
CA GLY A 76 3.31 1.51 -10.78
C GLY A 76 2.06 2.38 -10.69
N GLN A 77 1.02 2.05 -11.48
CA GLN A 77 -0.19 2.86 -11.61
C GLN A 77 -1.39 2.24 -10.90
N ASN A 78 -2.09 3.05 -10.09
CA ASN A 78 -3.38 2.70 -9.48
C ASN A 78 -4.13 3.98 -9.06
N ASP A 79 -4.87 4.58 -10.00
CA ASP A 79 -5.58 5.85 -9.81
C ASP A 79 -6.59 5.80 -8.66
N HIS A 80 -7.28 4.68 -8.50
CA HIS A 80 -8.27 4.55 -7.44
C HIS A 80 -7.62 4.51 -6.06
N LEU A 81 -6.50 3.80 -5.90
CA LEU A 81 -5.79 3.77 -4.63
C LEU A 81 -5.15 5.13 -4.30
N LEU A 82 -4.61 5.83 -5.28
CA LEU A 82 -4.12 7.21 -5.11
C LEU A 82 -5.26 8.14 -4.68
N HIS A 83 -6.41 8.05 -5.34
CA HIS A 83 -7.61 8.81 -4.96
C HIS A 83 -8.05 8.48 -3.53
N ALA A 84 -8.11 7.20 -3.17
CA ALA A 84 -8.50 6.76 -1.84
C ALA A 84 -7.53 7.27 -0.76
N ALA A 85 -6.22 7.13 -0.98
CA ALA A 85 -5.20 7.60 -0.04
C ALA A 85 -5.22 9.13 0.12
N GLY A 86 -5.37 9.86 -0.98
CA GLY A 86 -5.51 11.32 -0.95
C GLY A 86 -6.74 11.79 -0.18
N ARG A 87 -7.87 11.07 -0.29
CA ARG A 87 -9.10 11.38 0.46
C ARG A 87 -8.93 11.26 1.98
N TYR A 88 -8.09 10.34 2.45
CA TYR A 88 -7.76 10.18 3.87
C TYR A 88 -6.48 10.92 4.27
N SER A 89 -5.90 11.71 3.37
CA SER A 89 -4.68 12.49 3.60
C SER A 89 -3.49 11.64 4.07
N LEU A 90 -3.39 10.39 3.59
CA LEU A 90 -2.21 9.57 3.83
C LEU A 90 -1.01 10.23 3.13
N PRO A 91 0.19 10.26 3.74
CA PRO A 91 1.44 10.47 3.03
C PRO A 91 1.61 9.41 1.94
N ILE A 92 2.01 9.84 0.74
CA ILE A 92 2.15 8.98 -0.43
C ILE A 92 3.56 9.10 -0.97
N TYR A 93 4.25 7.95 -1.08
CA TYR A 93 5.37 7.78 -1.99
C TYR A 93 4.86 7.06 -3.24
N HIS A 94 5.10 7.63 -4.40
CA HIS A 94 4.72 7.07 -5.69
C HIS A 94 5.92 7.02 -6.62
N SER A 95 6.22 5.82 -7.13
CA SER A 95 7.25 5.60 -8.15
C SER A 95 6.65 4.90 -9.37
N GLU A 96 7.18 5.20 -10.55
CA GLU A 96 6.97 4.36 -11.73
C GLU A 96 7.67 3.00 -11.55
N ALA A 97 7.19 1.99 -12.29
CA ALA A 97 7.59 0.58 -12.14
C ALA A 97 8.85 0.23 -12.94
#